data_AF-A0A3A4UPH6-F1
#
_entry.id   AF-A0A3A4UPH6-F1
#
_cell.length_a   1.000
_cell.length_b   1.000
_cell.length_c   1.000
_cell.angle_alpha   90.00
_cell.angle_beta   90.00
_cell.angle_gamma   90.00
#
_symmetry.space_group_name_H-M   'P 1'
#
loop_
_entity.id
_entity.type
_entity.pdbx_description
1 polymer ?
#
loop_
_entity_poly.entity_id
_entity_poly.type
_entity_poly.pdbx_seq_one_letter_code
_entity_poly.pdbx_strand_id
1 'polypeptide(L)'
;MREFSVTDDLQKILVKTEKKDKVLYLSVMKKIEEIVCCEDIDHYKNLRAPMQELKRVHVGSFVLVFAYDRQKHKVEFIDFDHHDKIYAH
;
A
#
# COMPACT_ATOMS: atom_id res chain seq x y z
N MET A 1 -8.81 14.91 0.52
CA MET A 1 -7.87 13.86 0.94
C MET A 1 -8.39 13.24 2.22
N ARG A 2 -8.48 11.91 2.27
CA ARG A 2 -8.79 11.19 3.51
C ARG A 2 -7.57 11.19 4.43
N GLU A 3 -7.77 10.89 5.71
CA GLU A 3 -6.64 10.65 6.59
C GLU A 3 -5.94 9.36 6.17
N PHE A 4 -4.61 9.37 6.27
CA PHE A 4 -3.84 8.15 6.12
C PHE A 4 -2.75 8.02 7.18
N SER A 5 -2.31 6.79 7.41
CA SER A 5 -1.16 6.50 8.24
C SER A 5 -0.31 5.41 7.62
N VAL A 6 0.97 5.43 7.97
CA VAL A 6 1.98 4.53 7.46
C VAL A 6 2.62 3.86 8.66
N THR A 7 2.78 2.54 8.62
CA THR A 7 3.50 1.80 9.67
C THR A 7 4.98 2.16 9.67
N ASP A 8 5.62 2.05 10.85
CA ASP A 8 7.07 2.29 10.99
C ASP A 8 7.90 1.36 10.07
N ASP A 9 7.43 0.14 9.85
CA ASP A 9 8.07 -0.81 8.94
C ASP A 9 8.00 -0.33 7.48
N LEU A 10 6.81 0.09 7.03
CA LEU A 10 6.64 0.63 5.70
C LEU A 10 7.46 1.91 5.50
N GLN A 11 7.54 2.80 6.51
CA GLN A 11 8.43 3.97 6.41
C GLN A 11 9.89 3.56 6.18
N LYS A 12 10.40 2.55 6.89
CA LYS A 12 11.76 2.05 6.68
C LYS A 12 11.95 1.48 5.27
N ILE A 13 10.95 0.76 4.75
CA ILE A 13 10.99 0.22 3.38
C ILE A 13 10.99 1.36 2.36
N LEU A 14 10.17 2.38 2.54
CA LEU A 14 10.09 3.55 1.66
C LEU A 14 11.42 4.31 1.63
N VAL A 15 12.04 4.56 2.79
CA VAL A 15 13.36 5.23 2.86
C VAL A 15 14.45 4.40 2.18
N LYS A 16 14.43 3.07 2.35
CA LYS A 16 15.35 2.17 1.63
C LYS A 16 15.09 2.18 0.12
N THR A 17 13.82 2.21 -0.27
CA THR A 17 13.39 2.25 -1.68
C THR A 17 13.80 3.56 -2.32
N GLU A 18 13.58 4.70 -1.67
CA GLU A 18 14.01 6.02 -2.15
C GLU A 18 15.51 6.07 -2.43
N LYS A 19 16.33 5.48 -1.55
CA LYS A 19 17.78 5.42 -1.70
C LYS A 19 18.24 4.50 -2.85
N LYS A 20 17.50 3.42 -3.11
CA LYS A 20 17.84 2.43 -4.15
C LYS A 20 17.29 2.83 -5.52
N ASP A 21 16.02 3.22 -5.56
CA ASP A 21 15.26 3.50 -6.77
C ASP A 21 14.24 4.62 -6.52
N LYS A 22 14.63 5.84 -6.88
CA LYS A 22 13.78 7.03 -6.74
C LYS A 22 12.53 6.96 -7.62
N VAL A 23 12.60 6.31 -8.78
CA VAL A 23 11.48 6.22 -9.72
C VAL A 23 10.38 5.35 -9.13
N LEU A 24 10.76 4.22 -8.53
CA LEU A 24 9.85 3.37 -7.79
C LEU A 24 9.22 4.11 -6.61
N TYR A 25 10.03 4.80 -5.79
CA TYR A 25 9.54 5.59 -4.67
C TYR A 25 8.49 6.63 -5.10
N LEU A 26 8.76 7.39 -6.16
CA LEU A 26 7.81 8.36 -6.72
C LEU A 26 6.53 7.68 -7.21
N SER A 27 6.65 6.50 -7.82
CA SER A 27 5.49 5.72 -8.28
C SER A 27 4.62 5.25 -7.11
N VAL A 28 5.24 4.85 -5.99
CA VAL A 28 4.53 4.46 -4.77
C VAL A 28 3.85 5.64 -4.13
N MET A 29 4.54 6.77 -3.99
CA MET A 29 3.96 8.00 -3.43
C MET A 29 2.77 8.48 -4.26
N LYS A 30 2.89 8.47 -5.58
CA LYS A 30 1.77 8.80 -6.48
C LYS A 30 0.59 7.84 -6.27
N LYS A 31 0.85 6.54 -6.08
CA LYS A 31 -0.20 5.55 -5.83
C LYS A 31 -0.87 5.75 -4.46
N ILE A 32 -0.10 6.10 -3.44
CA ILE A 32 -0.62 6.46 -2.11
C ILE A 32 -1.57 7.66 -2.24
N GLU A 33 -1.15 8.72 -2.92
CA GLU A 33 -2.00 9.89 -3.16
C GLU A 33 -3.27 9.53 -3.94
N GLU A 34 -3.17 8.69 -4.97
CA GLU A 34 -4.34 8.19 -5.70
C GLU A 34 -5.31 7.46 -4.77
N ILE A 35 -4.84 6.57 -3.89
CA ILE A 35 -5.71 5.82 -2.95
C ILE A 35 -6.37 6.75 -1.93
N VAL A 36 -5.62 7.71 -1.39
CA VAL A 36 -6.10 8.67 -0.40
C VAL A 36 -7.09 9.67 -1.00
N CYS A 37 -6.97 9.95 -2.30
CA CYS A 37 -7.90 10.78 -3.06
C CYS A 37 -9.05 9.97 -3.69
N CYS A 38 -8.91 8.65 -3.82
CA CYS A 38 -9.89 7.78 -4.46
C CYS A 38 -11.18 7.75 -3.66
N GLU A 39 -12.31 8.04 -4.30
CA GLU A 39 -13.61 7.96 -3.63
C GLU A 39 -14.06 6.51 -3.39
N ASP A 40 -13.75 5.60 -4.31
CA ASP A 40 -14.14 4.19 -4.23
C ASP A 40 -12.96 3.27 -3.88
N ILE A 41 -12.64 3.20 -2.58
CA ILE A 41 -11.59 2.28 -2.09
C ILE A 41 -12.04 0.80 -2.18
N ASP A 42 -13.34 0.53 -2.29
CA ASP A 42 -13.83 -0.84 -2.33
C ASP A 42 -13.41 -1.57 -3.62
N HIS A 43 -13.24 -0.83 -4.73
CA HIS A 43 -12.76 -1.34 -6.01
C HIS A 43 -11.37 -2.02 -5.97
N TYR A 44 -10.52 -1.73 -4.98
CA TYR A 44 -9.23 -2.42 -4.86
C TYR A 44 -9.42 -3.88 -4.38
N LYS A 45 -8.68 -4.80 -5.01
CA LYS A 45 -8.73 -6.23 -4.67
C LYS A 45 -8.22 -6.49 -3.26
N ASN A 46 -8.89 -7.40 -2.57
CA ASN A 46 -8.47 -7.87 -1.26
C ASN A 46 -7.28 -8.86 -1.40
N LEU A 47 -6.51 -9.01 -0.32
CA LEU A 47 -5.54 -10.09 -0.20
C LEU A 47 -6.25 -11.46 -0.12
N ARG A 48 -5.48 -12.52 -0.33
CA ARG A 48 -5.97 -13.89 -0.13
C ARG A 48 -6.13 -14.17 1.37
N ALA A 49 -6.97 -15.14 1.71
CA ALA A 49 -7.10 -15.63 3.07
C ALA A 49 -5.72 -16.00 3.65
N PRO A 50 -5.43 -15.69 4.92
CA PRO A 50 -6.35 -15.16 5.94
C PRO A 50 -6.53 -13.63 5.97
N MET A 51 -5.73 -12.86 5.22
CA MET A 51 -5.69 -11.39 5.29
C MET A 51 -6.71 -10.69 4.38
N GLN A 52 -7.88 -11.29 4.18
CA GLN A 52 -8.91 -10.81 3.25
C GLN A 52 -9.56 -9.46 3.62
N GLU A 53 -9.31 -8.97 4.83
CA GLU A 53 -9.66 -7.62 5.28
C GLU A 53 -8.73 -6.53 4.71
N LEU A 54 -7.53 -6.91 4.28
CA LEU A 54 -6.54 -6.02 3.70
C LEU A 54 -6.71 -5.93 2.19
N LYS A 55 -6.46 -4.74 1.64
CA LYS A 55 -6.48 -4.44 0.22
C LYS A 55 -5.05 -4.40 -0.33
N ARG A 56 -4.90 -4.79 -1.60
CA ARG A 56 -3.63 -4.73 -2.32
C ARG A 56 -3.76 -3.93 -3.60
N VAL A 57 -2.69 -3.22 -3.93
CA VAL A 57 -2.52 -2.59 -5.24
C VAL A 57 -1.13 -2.89 -5.78
N HIS A 58 -1.04 -3.12 -7.09
CA HIS A 58 0.24 -3.31 -7.75
C HIS A 58 0.85 -1.96 -8.12
N VAL A 59 2.13 -1.78 -7.81
CA VAL A 59 2.98 -0.65 -8.21
C VAL A 59 4.17 -1.22 -8.97
N GLY A 60 4.00 -1.40 -10.27
CA GLY A 60 4.97 -2.14 -11.09
C GLY A 60 5.10 -3.59 -10.60
N SER A 61 6.32 -3.99 -10.26
CA SER A 61 6.62 -5.33 -9.72
C SER A 61 6.40 -5.46 -8.21
N PHE A 62 5.98 -4.39 -7.54
CA PHE A 62 5.74 -4.38 -6.10
C PHE A 62 4.25 -4.34 -5.80
N VAL A 63 3.89 -4.75 -4.59
CA VAL A 63 2.51 -4.73 -4.09
C VAL A 63 2.49 -3.89 -2.83
N LEU A 64 1.65 -2.87 -2.84
CA LEU A 64 1.34 -2.05 -1.68
C LEU A 64 0.09 -2.61 -1.00
N VAL A 65 0.22 -2.91 0.29
CA VAL A 65 -0.84 -3.46 1.13
C VAL A 65 -1.34 -2.39 2.08
N PHE A 66 -2.65 -2.23 2.14
CA PHE A 66 -3.29 -1.24 3.00
C PHE A 66 -4.63 -1.73 3.54
N ALA A 67 -5.01 -1.24 4.72
CA ALA A 67 -6.35 -1.38 5.28
C ALA A 67 -7.15 -0.09 5.07
N TYR A 68 -8.46 -0.23 5.00
CA TYR A 68 -9.37 0.90 5.00
C TYR A 68 -10.32 0.81 6.19
N ASP A 69 -10.17 1.74 7.12
CA ASP A 69 -11.05 1.88 8.27
C ASP A 69 -12.26 2.72 7.86
N ARG A 70 -13.39 2.07 7.63
CA ARG A 70 -14.66 2.74 7.27
C ARG A 70 -15.19 3.62 8.38
N GLN A 71 -14.90 3.30 9.66
CA GLN A 71 -15.41 4.08 10.79
C GLN A 71 -14.67 5.40 10.92
N LYS A 72 -13.35 5.37 10.71
CA LYS A 72 -12.49 6.57 10.76
C LYS A 72 -12.30 7.24 9.41
N HIS A 73 -12.87 6.69 8.33
CA HIS A 73 -12.61 7.10 6.95
C HIS A 73 -11.10 7.25 6.66
N LYS A 74 -10.30 6.32 7.17
CA LYS A 74 -8.84 6.40 7.20
C LYS A 74 -8.20 5.24 6.46
N VAL A 75 -7.13 5.52 5.73
CA VAL A 75 -6.31 4.51 5.04
C VAL A 75 -5.07 4.21 5.87
N GLU A 76 -4.81 2.94 6.17
CA GLU A 76 -3.60 2.53 6.85
C GLU A 76 -2.74 1.71 5.90
N PHE A 77 -1.58 2.25 5.52
CA PHE A 77 -0.61 1.55 4.70
C PHE A 77 0.27 0.69 5.59
N ILE A 78 0.22 -0.62 5.36
CA ILE A 78 0.76 -1.63 6.26
C ILE A 78 2.12 -2.12 5.76
N ASP A 79 2.21 -2.45 4.47
CA ASP A 79 3.39 -3.12 3.91
C ASP A 79 3.57 -2.81 2.41
N PHE A 80 4.81 -2.96 1.92
CA PHE A 80 5.17 -2.78 0.52
C PHE A 80 6.34 -3.67 0.17
N ASP A 81 6.10 -4.71 -0.63
CA ASP A 81 7.16 -5.62 -1.01
C ASP A 81 6.94 -6.18 -2.43
N HIS A 82 7.93 -6.92 -2.93
CA HIS A 82 7.88 -7.49 -4.27
C HIS A 82 6.86 -8.63 -4.32
N HIS A 83 6.07 -8.72 -5.38
CA HIS A 83 5.04 -9.76 -5.50
C HIS A 83 5.59 -11.18 -5.34
N ASP A 84 6.84 -11.41 -5.75
CA ASP A 84 7.53 -12.70 -5.60
C ASP A 84 7.62 -13.17 -4.14
N LYS A 85 7.88 -12.26 -3.21
CA LYS A 85 7.97 -12.57 -1.78
C LYS A 85 6.61 -12.66 -1.09
N ILE A 86 5.62 -11.94 -1.58
CA ILE A 86 4.27 -11.93 -1.02
C ILE A 86 3.50 -13.23 -1.32
N TYR A 87 3.88 -13.95 -2.39
CA TYR A 87 3.28 -15.24 -2.75
C TYR A 87 4.16 -16.46 -2.45
N ALA A 88 5.36 -16.29 -1.87
CA ALA A 88 6.29 -17.38 -1.58
C ALA A 88 6.02 -18.11 -0.25
N HIS A 89 4.76 -18.22 0.20
CA HIS A 89 4.38 -19.03 1.37
C HIS A 89 3.57 -20.26 0.97
#